data_AF-A0A7G8P6G6-F1
#
_entry.id   AF-A0A7G8P6G6-F1
#
_cell.length_a   1.000
_cell.length_b   1.000
_cell.length_c   1.000
_cell.angle_alpha   90.00
_cell.angle_beta   90.00
_cell.angle_gamma   90.00
#
_symmetry.space_group_name_H-M   'P 1'
#
loop_
_entity.id
_entity.type
_entity.pdbx_description
1 polymer ?
#
loop_
_entity_poly.entity_id
_entity_poly.type
_entity_poly.pdbx_seq_one_letter_code
_entity_poly.pdbx_strand_id
1 'polypeptide(L)'
;MLVGVGGAATSYLVALPSGDCRTANDAIAFISDHRDLFTTTTNLKAGADISTYRQWAAELQQFADATSDPKVAPHLRRIADQAAHAAGLVGLARAIPGEGTSSSQAGMGQGFALNMADIVDAENQLLDACSLR
;
A
#
# COMPACT_ATOMS: atom_id res chain seq x y z
N MET A 1 27.87 -38.11 -7.77
CA MET A 1 27.24 -37.48 -8.95
C MET A 1 27.25 -35.97 -8.74
N LEU A 2 27.53 -35.22 -9.81
CA LEU A 2 27.98 -33.83 -9.84
C LEU A 2 27.07 -32.81 -9.13
N VAL A 3 27.72 -31.82 -8.52
CA VAL A 3 27.15 -30.60 -7.93
C VAL A 3 26.61 -29.72 -9.06
N GLY A 4 25.31 -29.45 -9.06
CA GLY A 4 24.68 -28.50 -9.98
C GLY A 4 24.77 -27.08 -9.42
N VAL A 5 25.85 -26.38 -9.76
CA VAL A 5 25.96 -24.92 -9.62
C VAL A 5 25.11 -24.27 -10.71
N GLY A 6 24.21 -23.39 -10.31
CA GLY A 6 23.56 -22.43 -11.22
C GLY A 6 22.85 -21.40 -10.37
N GLY A 7 23.17 -20.12 -10.40
CA GLY A 7 24.07 -19.33 -11.22
C GLY A 7 23.59 -17.91 -10.95
N ALA A 8 24.32 -17.14 -10.14
CA ALA A 8 23.94 -15.79 -9.79
C ALA A 8 24.03 -14.92 -11.04
N ALA A 9 22.89 -14.51 -11.59
CA ALA A 9 22.83 -13.49 -12.63
C ALA A 9 22.70 -12.12 -11.94
N THR A 10 23.82 -11.53 -11.53
CA THR A 10 23.86 -10.11 -11.17
C THR A 10 24.07 -9.30 -12.44
N SER A 11 22.97 -8.98 -13.14
CA SER A 11 22.99 -7.97 -14.20
C SER A 11 22.89 -6.57 -13.57
N TYR A 12 24.04 -5.98 -13.22
CA TYR A 12 24.12 -4.54 -13.01
C TYR A 12 24.22 -3.86 -14.38
N LEU A 13 23.08 -3.51 -14.95
CA LEU A 13 22.99 -2.63 -16.12
C LEU A 13 22.59 -1.23 -15.65
N VAL A 14 23.35 -0.25 -16.15
CA VAL A 14 23.19 1.19 -15.95
C VAL A 14 21.72 1.59 -16.21
N ALA A 15 21.08 2.15 -15.17
CA ALA A 15 19.63 2.14 -15.01
C ALA A 15 18.89 3.17 -15.89
N LEU A 16 18.34 2.71 -17.01
CA LEU A 16 16.95 3.05 -17.32
C LEU A 16 16.08 2.53 -16.16
N PRO A 17 14.99 3.21 -15.75
CA PRO A 17 14.15 2.68 -14.69
C PRO A 17 13.72 1.26 -15.06
N SER A 18 14.04 0.30 -14.19
CA SER A 18 13.61 -1.09 -14.36
C SER A 18 12.09 -1.13 -14.54
N GLY A 19 11.55 -2.14 -15.23
CA GLY A 19 10.09 -2.30 -15.35
C GLY A 19 9.40 -2.27 -13.98
N ASP A 20 10.07 -2.77 -12.95
CA ASP A 20 9.68 -2.69 -11.54
C ASP A 20 9.57 -1.24 -11.03
N CYS A 21 10.54 -0.37 -11.34
CA CYS A 21 10.45 1.05 -10.96
C CYS A 21 9.38 1.83 -11.72
N ARG A 22 9.05 1.42 -12.96
CA ARG A 22 7.87 1.97 -13.65
C ARG A 22 6.58 1.55 -12.94
N THR A 23 6.47 0.26 -12.59
CA THR A 23 5.32 -0.27 -11.83
C THR A 23 5.17 0.41 -10.47
N ALA A 24 6.28 0.68 -9.77
CA ALA A 24 6.27 1.44 -8.53
C ALA A 24 5.79 2.88 -8.71
N ASN A 25 6.23 3.56 -9.78
CA ASN A 25 5.76 4.90 -10.11
C ASN A 25 4.26 4.92 -10.42
N ASP A 26 3.76 3.93 -11.16
CA ASP A 26 2.33 3.78 -11.46
C ASP A 26 1.52 3.54 -10.18
N ALA A 27 2.04 2.73 -9.25
CA ALA A 27 1.42 2.53 -7.94
C ALA A 27 1.38 3.82 -7.10
N ILE A 28 2.45 4.62 -7.09
CA ILE A 28 2.50 5.92 -6.39
C ILE A 28 1.47 6.89 -6.99
N ALA A 29 1.39 6.97 -8.32
CA ALA A 29 0.39 7.78 -9.00
C ALA A 29 -1.03 7.32 -8.64
N PHE A 30 -1.27 6.01 -8.63
CA PHE A 30 -2.55 5.43 -8.24
C PHE A 30 -2.96 5.77 -6.79
N ILE A 31 -2.02 5.76 -5.85
CA ILE A 31 -2.31 6.19 -4.46
C ILE A 31 -2.59 7.69 -4.39
N SER A 32 -1.83 8.49 -5.14
CA SER A 32 -2.04 9.94 -5.24
C SER A 32 -3.45 10.28 -5.77
N ASP A 33 -3.94 9.53 -6.75
CA ASP A 33 -5.29 9.69 -7.31
C ASP A 33 -6.40 9.32 -6.32
N HIS A 34 -6.09 8.47 -5.32
CA HIS A 34 -7.02 8.02 -4.29
C HIS A 34 -6.77 8.65 -2.91
N ARG A 35 -6.15 9.84 -2.86
CA ARG A 35 -5.87 10.54 -1.58
C ARG A 35 -7.13 10.97 -0.84
N ASP A 36 -8.27 11.01 -1.51
CA ASP A 36 -9.57 11.21 -0.86
C ASP A 36 -9.86 10.14 0.19
N LEU A 37 -9.42 8.89 -0.04
CA LEU A 37 -9.58 7.78 0.89
C LEU A 37 -8.86 8.00 2.23
N PHE A 38 -7.83 8.87 2.27
CA PHE A 38 -7.05 9.17 3.46
C PHE A 38 -7.77 10.15 4.40
N THR A 39 -8.75 10.90 3.91
CA THR A 39 -9.39 12.00 4.66
C THR A 39 -10.42 11.53 5.70
N THR A 40 -10.78 10.24 5.68
CA THR A 40 -11.85 9.65 6.49
C THR A 40 -11.46 9.36 7.95
N THR A 41 -10.27 9.78 8.41
CA THR A 41 -9.69 9.37 9.71
C THR A 41 -10.56 9.69 10.93
N THR A 42 -11.36 10.75 10.89
CA THR A 42 -12.16 11.23 12.03
C THR A 42 -13.53 10.58 12.12
N ASN A 43 -14.05 10.04 11.01
CA ASN A 43 -15.32 9.32 10.97
C ASN A 43 -15.31 8.26 9.87
N LEU A 44 -14.82 7.06 10.19
CA LEU A 44 -14.76 5.90 9.27
C LEU A 44 -16.14 5.40 8.78
N LYS A 45 -17.23 5.87 9.40
CA LYS A 45 -18.60 5.60 8.91
C LYS A 45 -19.02 6.53 7.78
N ALA A 46 -18.42 7.72 7.71
CA ALA A 46 -18.55 8.61 6.56
C ALA A 46 -17.53 8.24 5.47
N GLY A 47 -17.62 8.88 4.31
CA GLY A 47 -16.69 8.68 3.20
C GLY A 47 -17.06 7.54 2.24
N ALA A 48 -16.10 7.11 1.42
CA ALA A 48 -16.29 6.12 0.36
C ALA A 48 -16.76 4.76 0.88
N ASP A 49 -17.42 3.96 0.04
CA ASP A 49 -17.90 2.64 0.44
C ASP A 49 -16.76 1.65 0.80
N ILE A 50 -17.06 0.68 1.66
CA ILE A 50 -16.08 -0.35 2.05
C ILE A 50 -15.57 -1.12 0.82
N SER A 51 -16.41 -1.28 -0.21
CA SER A 51 -16.02 -1.89 -1.48
C SER A 51 -14.92 -1.10 -2.18
N THR A 52 -14.96 0.23 -2.12
CA THR A 52 -13.92 1.11 -2.69
C THR A 52 -12.59 0.88 -2.01
N TYR A 53 -12.55 0.83 -0.67
CA TYR A 53 -11.33 0.54 0.08
C TYR A 53 -10.75 -0.85 -0.23
N ARG A 54 -11.63 -1.86 -0.36
CA ARG A 54 -11.20 -3.22 -0.70
C ARG A 54 -10.67 -3.33 -2.13
N GLN A 55 -11.31 -2.66 -3.08
CA GLN A 55 -10.85 -2.63 -4.45
C GLN A 55 -9.49 -1.92 -4.56
N TRP A 56 -9.36 -0.77 -3.91
CA TRP A 56 -8.09 -0.04 -3.84
C TRP A 56 -6.96 -0.90 -3.28
N ALA A 57 -7.19 -1.62 -2.17
CA ALA A 57 -6.21 -2.56 -1.61
C ALA A 57 -5.87 -3.72 -2.57
N ALA A 58 -6.86 -4.24 -3.31
CA ALA A 58 -6.64 -5.30 -4.28
C ALA A 58 -5.81 -4.84 -5.50
N GLU A 59 -6.02 -3.61 -5.98
CA GLU A 59 -5.23 -3.03 -7.06
C GLU A 59 -3.78 -2.77 -6.60
N LEU A 60 -3.57 -2.32 -5.36
CA LEU A 60 -2.24 -2.22 -4.75
C LEU A 60 -1.53 -3.57 -4.65
N GLN A 61 -2.25 -4.64 -4.31
CA GLN A 61 -1.69 -5.99 -4.30
C GLN A 61 -1.25 -6.43 -5.70
N GLN A 62 -1.98 -6.05 -6.76
CA GLN A 62 -1.58 -6.38 -8.14
C GLN A 62 -0.25 -5.71 -8.54
N PHE A 63 -0.02 -4.46 -8.15
CA PHE A 63 1.28 -3.80 -8.36
C PHE A 63 2.41 -4.54 -7.61
N ALA A 64 2.13 -4.97 -6.38
CA ALA A 64 3.07 -5.72 -5.57
C ALA A 64 3.43 -7.09 -6.19
N ASP A 65 2.44 -7.81 -6.70
CA ASP A 65 2.61 -9.12 -7.34
C ASP A 65 3.30 -9.03 -8.70
N ALA A 66 3.13 -7.91 -9.42
CA ALA A 66 3.78 -7.65 -10.70
C ALA A 66 5.27 -7.29 -10.56
N THR A 67 5.74 -7.03 -9.34
CA THR A 67 7.10 -6.54 -9.08
C THR A 67 7.99 -7.66 -8.55
N SER A 68 9.16 -7.85 -9.15
CA SER A 68 10.15 -8.87 -8.73
C SER A 68 11.42 -8.28 -8.13
N ASP A 69 11.66 -6.96 -8.27
CA ASP A 69 12.86 -6.31 -7.73
C ASP A 69 12.86 -6.36 -6.19
N PRO A 70 13.90 -6.94 -5.56
CA PRO A 70 13.97 -7.10 -4.10
C PRO A 70 14.06 -5.78 -3.34
N LYS A 71 14.38 -4.65 -4.00
CA LYS A 71 14.37 -3.31 -3.40
C LYS A 71 13.02 -2.62 -3.52
N VAL A 72 12.12 -3.09 -4.38
CA VAL A 72 10.83 -2.43 -4.68
C VAL A 72 9.67 -3.26 -4.14
N ALA A 73 9.67 -4.57 -4.42
CA ALA A 73 8.59 -5.49 -4.07
C ALA A 73 8.23 -5.48 -2.57
N PRO A 74 9.17 -5.42 -1.61
CA PRO A 74 8.82 -5.36 -0.19
C PRO A 74 8.03 -4.11 0.19
N HIS A 75 8.34 -2.95 -0.40
CA HIS A 75 7.64 -1.71 -0.10
C HIS A 75 6.24 -1.68 -0.73
N LEU A 76 6.07 -2.17 -1.97
CA LEU A 76 4.75 -2.30 -2.58
C LEU A 76 3.86 -3.29 -1.82
N ARG A 77 4.42 -4.41 -1.35
CA ARG A 77 3.68 -5.35 -0.48
C ARG A 77 3.26 -4.70 0.82
N ARG A 78 4.16 -3.93 1.47
CA ARG A 78 3.82 -3.17 2.67
C ARG A 78 2.66 -2.20 2.41
N ILE A 79 2.66 -1.49 1.28
CA ILE A 79 1.56 -0.60 0.91
C ILE A 79 0.24 -1.37 0.78
N ALA A 80 0.24 -2.48 0.03
CA ALA A 80 -0.95 -3.30 -0.18
C ALA A 80 -1.50 -3.87 1.15
N ASP A 81 -0.63 -4.37 2.01
CA ASP A 81 -0.99 -4.91 3.33
C ASP A 81 -1.65 -3.83 4.22
N GLN A 82 -1.07 -2.62 4.25
CA GLN A 82 -1.62 -1.51 5.04
C GLN A 82 -2.96 -1.01 4.49
N ALA A 83 -3.12 -0.99 3.16
CA ALA A 83 -4.39 -0.68 2.52
C ALA A 83 -5.47 -1.70 2.87
N ALA A 84 -5.14 -3.00 2.89
CA ALA A 84 -6.04 -4.06 3.30
C ALA A 84 -6.44 -3.94 4.78
N HIS A 85 -5.48 -3.63 5.66
CA HIS A 85 -5.77 -3.36 7.08
C HIS A 85 -6.67 -2.14 7.26
N ALA A 86 -6.43 -1.06 6.51
CA ALA A 86 -7.28 0.13 6.54
C ALA A 86 -8.72 -0.20 6.10
N ALA A 87 -8.91 -0.98 5.03
CA ALA A 87 -10.22 -1.45 4.58
C ALA A 87 -10.93 -2.31 5.66
N GLY A 88 -10.17 -3.14 6.38
CA GLY A 88 -10.66 -3.91 7.53
C GLY A 88 -11.20 -3.02 8.65
N LEU A 89 -10.46 -1.97 9.01
CA LEU A 89 -10.88 -1.01 10.05
C LEU A 89 -12.13 -0.22 9.65
N VAL A 90 -12.26 0.18 8.38
CA VAL A 90 -13.49 0.81 7.85
C VAL A 90 -14.68 -0.15 8.00
N GLY A 91 -14.49 -1.43 7.68
CA GLY A 91 -15.53 -2.45 7.84
C GLY A 91 -15.94 -2.67 9.28
N LEU A 92 -14.98 -2.79 10.20
CA LEU A 92 -15.25 -2.93 11.63
C LEU A 92 -15.98 -1.70 12.16
N ALA A 93 -15.55 -0.49 11.79
CA ALA A 93 -16.18 0.75 12.22
C ALA A 93 -17.65 0.83 11.79
N ARG A 94 -17.97 0.41 10.57
CA ARG A 94 -19.34 0.43 10.04
C ARG A 94 -20.24 -0.67 10.60
N ALA A 95 -19.67 -1.81 11.00
CA ALA A 95 -20.42 -2.90 11.62
C ALA A 95 -20.89 -2.57 13.05
N ILE A 96 -20.25 -1.62 13.75
CA ILE A 96 -20.67 -1.19 15.09
C ILE A 96 -21.97 -0.38 14.97
N PRO A 97 -23.07 -0.73 15.67
CA PRO A 97 -24.29 0.06 15.67
C PRO A 97 -24.13 1.40 16.44
N GLY A 98 -24.84 2.46 16.01
CA GLY A 98 -24.90 3.76 16.69
C GLY A 98 -24.03 4.89 16.08
N GLU A 99 -24.25 6.13 16.52
CA GLU A 99 -23.66 7.35 15.94
C GLU A 99 -22.26 7.65 16.56
N GLY A 100 -21.22 7.04 16.01
CA GLY A 100 -19.98 7.79 15.72
C GLY A 100 -18.95 8.16 16.81
N THR A 101 -19.14 7.95 18.12
CA THR A 101 -18.24 8.60 19.13
C THR A 101 -17.68 7.72 20.26
N SER A 102 -17.82 6.40 20.18
CA SER A 102 -17.22 5.49 21.18
C SER A 102 -15.68 5.52 21.16
N SER A 103 -15.03 5.23 22.28
CA SER A 103 -13.57 5.04 22.37
C SER A 103 -13.03 4.01 21.36
N SER A 104 -13.80 2.97 21.07
CA SER A 104 -13.49 1.98 20.03
C SER A 104 -13.42 2.59 18.62
N GLN A 105 -14.31 3.54 18.30
CA GLN A 105 -14.28 4.24 17.01
C GLN A 105 -13.09 5.20 16.92
N ALA A 106 -12.77 5.90 18.01
CA ALA A 106 -11.56 6.72 18.07
C ALA A 106 -10.29 5.86 17.88
N GLY A 107 -10.23 4.69 18.51
CA GLY A 107 -9.12 3.74 18.34
C GLY A 107 -8.99 3.23 16.90
N MET A 108 -10.11 2.90 16.24
CA MET A 108 -10.09 2.49 14.83
C MET A 108 -9.67 3.64 13.90
N GLY A 109 -10.13 4.87 14.15
CA GLY A 109 -9.71 6.05 13.40
C GLY A 109 -8.20 6.31 13.52
N GLN A 110 -7.64 6.15 14.72
CA GLN A 110 -6.19 6.23 14.95
C GLN A 110 -5.43 5.11 14.22
N GLY A 111 -5.88 3.86 14.32
CA GLY A 111 -5.28 2.73 13.60
C GLY A 111 -5.31 2.95 12.08
N PHE A 112 -6.40 3.48 11.56
CA PHE A 112 -6.53 3.81 10.14
C PHE A 112 -5.55 4.91 9.74
N ALA A 113 -5.42 5.98 10.55
CA ALA A 113 -4.45 7.04 10.30
C ALA A 113 -3.00 6.54 10.32
N LEU A 114 -2.67 5.59 11.20
CA LEU A 114 -1.35 4.94 11.23
C LEU A 114 -1.08 4.12 9.96
N ASN A 115 -2.05 3.32 9.51
CA ASN A 115 -1.91 2.58 8.25
C ASN A 115 -1.66 3.53 7.07
N MET A 116 -2.39 4.66 7.01
CA MET A 116 -2.19 5.68 5.98
C MET A 116 -0.82 6.36 6.06
N ALA A 117 -0.32 6.65 7.26
CA ALA A 117 1.02 7.19 7.45
C ALA A 117 2.10 6.20 7.00
N ASP A 118 1.93 4.91 7.28
CA ASP A 118 2.83 3.84 6.84
C ASP A 118 2.86 3.67 5.32
N ILE A 119 1.72 3.89 4.64
CA ILE A 119 1.66 3.91 3.17
C ILE A 119 2.51 5.07 2.63
N VAL A 120 2.37 6.27 3.19
CA VAL A 120 3.18 7.43 2.77
C VAL A 120 4.67 7.23 3.04
N ASP A 121 5.03 6.59 4.16
CA ASP A 121 6.42 6.24 4.44
C ASP A 121 6.98 5.26 3.39
N ALA A 122 6.21 4.22 3.04
CA ALA A 122 6.60 3.26 2.01
C ALA A 122 6.66 3.87 0.60
N GLU A 123 5.78 4.82 0.26
CA GLU A 123 5.87 5.61 -0.99
C GLU A 123 7.19 6.38 -1.07
N ASN A 124 7.58 7.07 0.00
CA ASN A 124 8.84 7.82 0.05
C ASN A 124 10.06 6.89 -0.13
N GLN A 125 10.01 5.69 0.46
CA GLN A 125 11.06 4.67 0.29
C GLN A 125 11.14 4.16 -1.15
N LEU A 126 10.00 4.02 -1.85
CA LEU A 126 9.96 3.67 -3.27
C LEU A 126 10.56 4.79 -4.14
N LEU A 127 10.21 6.05 -3.87
CA LEU A 127 10.79 7.20 -4.58
C LEU A 127 12.31 7.24 -4.43
N ASP A 128 12.84 6.99 -3.23
CA ASP A 128 14.28 6.95 -2.99
C ASP A 128 14.94 5.72 -3.64
N ALA A 129 14.33 4.53 -3.55
CA ALA A 129 14.85 3.29 -4.14
C ALA A 129 14.93 3.35 -5.67
N CYS A 130 13.96 3.99 -6.31
CA CYS A 130 13.89 4.16 -7.76
C CYS A 130 14.46 5.49 -8.27
N SER A 131 14.99 6.34 -7.38
CA SER A 131 15.51 7.68 -7.72
C SER A 131 14.51 8.55 -8.49
N LEU A 132 13.24 8.54 -8.06
CA LEU A 132 12.11 9.24 -8.67
C LEU A 132 11.79 10.60 -8.01
N ARG A 133 12.69 11.08 -7.15
CA ARG A 133 12.50 12.27 -6.31
C ARG A 133 12.67 13.59 -7.08
#